data_AF-A0A9D1ZU55-F1
#
_entry.id   AF-A0A9D1ZU55-F1
#
_cell.length_a   1.000
_cell.length_b   1.000
_cell.length_c   1.000
_cell.angle_alpha   90.00
_cell.angle_beta   90.00
_cell.angle_gamma   90.00
#
_symmetry.space_group_name_H-M   'P 1'
#
loop_
_entity.id
_entity.type
_entity.pdbx_description
1 polymer ?
#
loop_
_entity_poly.entity_id
_entity_poly.type
_entity_poly.pdbx_seq_one_letter_code
_entity_poly.pdbx_strand_id
1 'polypeptide(L)'
;MIQSLNNFSKKSWDNYSTENDFFNSRNIVFGKNGMGKTALGQGIIEEYTKKGGDKFRYYSENYHDNSIIISERNGIKGVKADFGREAVENIKTIQNLTNKIVPEGKLDKLEEIPEHSLKVTLRTIFDQNKGNVRVNFPSSKNAEEIISIFKKQFEEAKLEKSIVEIDNFIPDSSNYEQERDNLRALDIPKYSDCEDLIVALQNLKSIELK
;
A
#
# COMPACT_ATOMS: atom_id res chain seq x y z
N MET A 1 -0.12 -21.02 28.57
CA MET A 1 0.28 -19.93 29.49
C MET A 1 1.21 -19.00 28.73
N ILE A 2 1.13 -17.69 28.90
CA ILE A 2 2.08 -16.77 28.28
C ILE A 2 3.34 -16.75 29.13
N GLN A 3 4.49 -16.93 28.49
CA GLN A 3 5.80 -16.86 29.13
C GLN A 3 6.46 -15.50 28.92
N SER A 4 6.28 -14.89 27.75
CA SER A 4 6.90 -13.63 27.36
C SER A 4 6.06 -12.87 26.34
N LEU A 5 6.30 -11.56 26.23
CA LEU A 5 5.86 -10.70 25.12
C LEU A 5 7.05 -10.42 24.22
N ASN A 6 6.87 -10.52 22.90
CA ASN A 6 7.92 -10.23 21.91
C ASN A 6 7.45 -9.14 20.96
N ASN A 7 8.28 -8.10 20.76
CA ASN A 7 8.07 -7.01 19.81
C ASN A 7 6.66 -6.37 19.91
N PHE A 8 6.20 -6.14 21.13
CA PHE A 8 4.89 -5.56 21.39
C PHE A 8 4.91 -4.03 21.23
N SER A 9 4.09 -3.52 20.32
CA SER A 9 3.96 -2.07 20.08
C SER A 9 2.50 -1.60 20.20
N LYS A 10 2.22 -0.71 21.16
CA LYS A 10 0.95 0.01 21.35
C LYS A 10 1.20 1.38 22.00
N LYS A 11 0.17 2.21 22.16
CA LYS A 11 0.20 3.61 22.65
C LYS A 11 1.24 3.97 23.76
N SER A 12 1.60 3.05 24.65
CA SER A 12 2.55 3.28 25.76
C SER A 12 3.74 2.30 25.76
N TRP A 13 3.89 1.50 24.72
CA TRP A 13 4.87 0.43 24.60
C TRP A 13 5.42 0.47 23.18
N ASP A 14 6.72 0.72 23.04
CA ASP A 14 7.37 0.74 21.73
C ASP A 14 8.38 -0.40 21.67
N ASN A 15 8.16 -1.32 20.72
CA ASN A 15 8.94 -2.52 20.49
C ASN A 15 9.32 -3.28 21.80
N TYR A 16 8.36 -3.37 22.71
CA TYR A 16 8.59 -3.90 24.04
C TYR A 16 8.71 -5.43 24.00
N SER A 17 9.78 -5.95 24.57
CA SER A 17 9.99 -7.39 24.73
C SER A 17 10.33 -7.70 26.18
N THR A 18 9.87 -8.85 26.65
CA THR A 18 10.21 -9.36 27.98
C THR A 18 11.19 -10.52 27.85
N GLU A 19 11.89 -10.82 28.94
CA GLU A 19 12.64 -12.07 29.06
C GLU A 19 11.71 -13.28 28.99
N ASN A 20 12.29 -14.46 28.75
CA ASN A 20 11.55 -15.72 28.83
C ASN A 20 11.11 -15.98 30.27
N ASP A 21 9.92 -16.57 30.43
CA ASP A 21 9.30 -16.88 31.72
C ASP A 21 9.10 -15.66 32.63
N PHE A 22 8.96 -14.46 32.05
CA PHE A 22 8.68 -13.22 32.78
C PHE A 22 7.35 -13.25 33.54
N PHE A 23 6.33 -13.95 33.00
CA PHE A 23 5.00 -13.99 33.61
C PHE A 23 4.81 -15.19 34.54
N ASN A 24 4.31 -14.91 35.75
CA ASN A 24 3.87 -15.93 36.70
C ASN A 24 2.44 -16.39 36.40
N SER A 25 1.96 -17.38 37.17
CA SER A 25 0.56 -17.84 37.12
C SER A 25 -0.44 -16.76 37.52
N ARG A 26 -0.02 -15.86 38.41
CA ARG A 26 -0.77 -14.68 38.84
C ARG A 26 0.17 -13.48 38.82
N ASN A 27 -0.26 -12.42 38.14
CA ASN A 27 0.51 -11.19 37.99
C ASN A 27 -0.38 -10.02 38.42
N ILE A 28 0.20 -9.08 39.17
CA ILE A 28 -0.46 -7.81 39.53
C ILE A 28 0.36 -6.70 38.87
N VAL A 29 -0.29 -5.95 37.98
CA VAL A 29 0.35 -4.81 37.30
C VAL A 29 -0.28 -3.53 37.84
N PHE A 30 0.55 -2.63 38.37
CA PHE A 30 0.12 -1.36 38.94
C PHE A 30 0.93 -0.19 38.35
N GLY A 31 0.37 1.00 38.43
CA GLY A 31 0.95 2.22 37.88
C GLY A 31 -0.08 3.33 37.77
N LYS A 32 0.37 4.57 37.54
CA LYS A 32 -0.49 5.75 37.35
C LYS A 32 -1.40 5.59 36.12
N ASN A 33 -2.44 6.42 36.05
CA ASN A 33 -3.29 6.51 34.86
C ASN A 33 -2.45 6.94 33.65
N GLY A 34 -2.73 6.36 32.48
CA GLY A 34 -1.96 6.62 31.26
C GLY A 34 -0.67 5.81 31.09
N MET A 35 -0.20 5.05 32.10
CA MET A 35 1.03 4.22 31.98
C MET A 35 0.86 2.94 31.14
N GLY A 36 -0.18 2.83 30.31
CA GLY A 36 -0.31 1.69 29.40
C GLY A 36 -0.76 0.37 30.01
N LYS A 37 -1.32 0.35 31.23
CA LYS A 37 -1.84 -0.89 31.87
C LYS A 37 -2.85 -1.62 30.98
N THR A 38 -3.83 -0.90 30.43
CA THR A 38 -4.82 -1.45 29.50
C THR A 38 -4.17 -1.96 28.22
N ALA A 39 -3.22 -1.20 27.65
CA ALA A 39 -2.49 -1.61 26.46
C ALA A 39 -1.70 -2.90 26.69
N LEU A 40 -1.02 -3.03 27.84
CA LEU A 40 -0.31 -4.26 28.21
C LEU A 40 -1.25 -5.46 28.29
N GLY A 41 -2.42 -5.29 28.92
CA GLY A 41 -3.45 -6.34 28.96
C GLY A 41 -3.91 -6.79 27.58
N GLN A 42 -4.04 -5.85 26.63
CA GLN A 42 -4.34 -6.19 25.23
C GLN A 42 -3.17 -6.92 24.55
N GLY A 43 -1.92 -6.51 24.79
CA GLY A 43 -0.74 -7.19 24.26
C GLY A 43 -0.61 -8.63 24.74
N ILE A 44 -0.92 -8.88 26.02
CA ILE A 44 -1.02 -10.23 26.58
C ILE A 44 -2.08 -11.05 25.82
N ILE A 45 -3.26 -10.50 25.59
CA ILE A 45 -4.31 -11.22 24.84
C ILE A 45 -3.89 -11.51 23.40
N GLU A 46 -3.23 -10.56 22.74
CA GLU A 46 -2.74 -10.73 21.38
C GLU A 46 -1.71 -11.86 21.29
N GLU A 47 -0.73 -11.89 22.19
CA GLU A 47 0.25 -12.99 22.25
C GLU A 47 -0.40 -14.33 22.62
N TYR A 48 -1.41 -14.34 23.49
CA TYR A 48 -2.16 -15.56 23.83
C TYR A 48 -2.85 -16.12 22.59
N THR A 49 -3.49 -15.23 21.83
CA THR A 49 -4.23 -15.57 20.61
C THR A 49 -3.30 -16.03 19.50
N LYS A 50 -2.15 -15.38 19.31
CA LYS A 50 -1.11 -15.81 18.34
C LYS A 50 -0.62 -17.22 18.61
N LYS A 51 -0.52 -17.62 19.88
CA LYS A 51 -0.14 -18.99 20.31
C LYS A 51 -1.31 -19.99 20.23
N GLY A 52 -2.43 -19.63 19.61
CA GLY A 52 -3.59 -20.49 19.41
C GLY A 52 -4.56 -20.55 20.59
N GLY A 53 -4.41 -19.65 21.57
CA GLY A 53 -5.35 -19.54 22.69
C GLY A 53 -6.62 -18.78 22.31
N ASP A 54 -7.79 -19.39 22.49
CA ASP A 54 -9.10 -18.82 22.16
C ASP A 54 -9.95 -18.48 23.41
N LYS A 55 -9.68 -19.14 24.52
CA LYS A 55 -10.47 -19.04 25.76
C LYS A 55 -9.85 -18.09 26.78
N PHE A 56 -10.30 -16.85 26.76
CA PHE A 56 -9.94 -15.85 27.78
C PHE A 56 -11.12 -14.93 28.12
N ARG A 57 -11.10 -14.36 29.33
CA ARG A 57 -12.01 -13.29 29.73
C ARG A 57 -11.20 -12.02 29.96
N TYR A 58 -11.62 -10.94 29.32
CA TYR A 58 -10.95 -9.65 29.43
C TYR A 58 -11.95 -8.60 29.89
N TYR A 59 -11.75 -8.11 31.11
CA TYR A 59 -12.58 -7.08 31.71
C TYR A 59 -11.85 -5.74 31.57
N SER A 60 -12.35 -4.89 30.69
CA SER A 60 -11.88 -3.51 30.47
C SER A 60 -13.04 -2.54 30.55
N GLU A 61 -12.75 -1.23 30.51
CA GLU A 61 -13.76 -0.18 30.37
C GLU A 61 -14.73 -0.46 29.20
N ASN A 62 -14.19 -0.85 28.04
CA ASN A 62 -14.99 -1.18 26.85
C ASN A 62 -15.59 -2.60 26.89
N TYR A 63 -15.55 -3.30 28.03
CA TYR A 63 -16.09 -4.67 28.10
C TYR A 63 -17.58 -4.69 27.77
N HIS A 64 -18.33 -3.71 28.27
CA HIS A 64 -19.76 -3.58 28.01
C HIS A 64 -20.01 -3.44 26.49
N ASP A 65 -19.38 -2.48 25.83
CA ASP A 65 -19.57 -2.19 24.40
C ASP A 65 -19.12 -3.32 23.46
N ASN A 66 -18.20 -4.15 23.94
CA ASN A 66 -17.68 -5.30 23.20
C ASN A 66 -18.45 -6.59 23.48
N SER A 67 -19.23 -6.64 24.56
CA SER A 67 -19.91 -7.86 25.02
C SER A 67 -21.43 -7.72 25.03
N ILE A 68 -21.97 -6.52 24.83
CA ILE A 68 -23.39 -6.22 24.86
C ILE A 68 -23.69 -5.23 23.74
N ILE A 69 -24.66 -5.56 22.89
CA ILE A 69 -25.22 -4.62 21.92
C ILE A 69 -26.74 -4.56 22.08
N ILE A 70 -27.24 -3.33 22.09
CA ILE A 70 -28.67 -3.05 22.17
C ILE A 70 -29.08 -2.53 20.79
N SER A 71 -30.06 -3.19 20.17
CA SER A 71 -30.59 -2.79 18.86
C SER A 71 -32.10 -2.62 18.90
N GLU A 72 -32.56 -1.52 18.31
CA GLU A 72 -33.96 -1.32 17.96
C GLU A 72 -34.17 -1.86 16.54
N ARG A 73 -35.08 -2.82 16.36
CA ARG A 73 -35.51 -3.21 15.02
C ARG A 73 -36.76 -2.43 14.65
N ASN A 74 -36.71 -1.76 13.50
CA ASN A 74 -37.91 -1.22 12.86
C ASN A 74 -38.93 -2.36 12.68
N GLY A 75 -40.09 -2.25 13.32
CA GLY A 75 -41.22 -3.18 13.17
C GLY A 75 -41.60 -4.04 14.38
N ILE A 76 -40.77 -4.11 15.45
CA ILE A 76 -41.13 -4.78 16.70
C ILE A 76 -40.96 -3.78 17.85
N LYS A 77 -42.03 -3.52 18.62
CA LYS A 77 -41.97 -2.70 19.84
C LYS A 77 -41.23 -3.47 20.94
N GLY A 78 -39.90 -3.36 20.98
CA GLY A 78 -39.07 -3.99 22.00
C GLY A 78 -37.58 -3.74 21.79
N VAL A 79 -36.83 -3.77 22.89
CA VAL A 79 -35.37 -3.64 22.90
C VAL A 79 -34.77 -5.04 22.82
N LYS A 80 -33.97 -5.33 21.78
CA LYS A 80 -33.23 -6.59 21.69
C LYS A 80 -31.81 -6.38 22.20
N ALA A 81 -31.43 -7.11 23.24
CA ALA A 81 -30.08 -7.15 23.78
C ALA A 81 -29.41 -8.46 23.37
N ASP A 82 -28.25 -8.36 22.74
CA ASP A 82 -27.41 -9.49 22.37
C ASP A 82 -26.13 -9.47 23.20
N PHE A 83 -25.75 -10.65 23.69
CA PHE A 83 -24.66 -10.82 24.65
C PHE A 83 -23.57 -11.73 24.08
N GLY A 84 -22.32 -11.43 24.44
CA GLY A 84 -21.14 -12.16 24.03
C GLY A 84 -20.45 -11.54 22.81
N ARG A 85 -19.12 -11.61 22.81
CA ARG A 85 -18.27 -10.96 21.80
C ARG A 85 -18.63 -11.37 20.38
N GLU A 86 -18.77 -12.67 20.13
CA GLU A 86 -19.08 -13.22 18.81
C GLU A 86 -20.45 -12.72 18.29
N ALA A 87 -21.48 -12.76 19.14
CA ALA A 87 -22.81 -12.27 18.77
C ALA A 87 -22.78 -10.75 18.46
N VAL A 88 -22.09 -9.97 19.28
CA VAL A 88 -21.92 -8.52 19.08
C VAL A 88 -21.17 -8.21 17.80
N GLU A 89 -20.08 -8.93 17.51
CA GLU A 89 -19.29 -8.77 16.28
C GLU A 89 -20.10 -9.11 15.03
N ASN A 90 -20.86 -10.21 15.07
CA ASN A 90 -21.77 -10.59 13.99
C ASN A 90 -22.81 -9.50 13.72
N ILE A 91 -23.41 -8.92 14.76
CA ILE A 91 -24.40 -7.84 14.61
C ILE A 91 -23.77 -6.56 14.06
N LYS A 92 -22.60 -6.16 14.56
CA LYS A 92 -21.86 -5.01 14.02
C LYS A 92 -21.53 -5.21 12.54
N THR A 93 -21.16 -6.43 12.15
CA THR A 93 -20.90 -6.78 10.74
C THR A 93 -22.16 -6.67 9.90
N ILE A 94 -23.29 -7.23 10.37
CA ILE A 94 -24.59 -7.12 9.69
C ILE A 94 -25.00 -5.65 9.53
N GLN A 95 -24.91 -4.84 10.58
CA GLN A 95 -25.25 -3.40 10.52
C GLN A 95 -24.38 -2.66 9.49
N ASN A 96 -23.07 -2.93 9.48
CA ASN A 96 -22.15 -2.35 8.51
C ASN A 96 -22.46 -2.78 7.06
N LEU A 97 -22.84 -4.04 6.85
CA LEU A 97 -23.26 -4.54 5.53
C LEU A 97 -24.57 -3.90 5.10
N THR A 98 -25.57 -3.84 5.98
CA THR A 98 -26.86 -3.19 5.72
C THR A 98 -26.69 -1.72 5.34
N ASN A 99 -25.81 -0.98 6.03
CA ASN A 99 -25.52 0.42 5.70
C ASN A 99 -24.84 0.60 4.34
N LYS A 100 -24.20 -0.44 3.79
CA LYS A 100 -23.61 -0.42 2.43
C LYS A 100 -24.61 -0.78 1.34
N ILE A 101 -25.78 -1.33 1.69
CA ILE A 101 -26.83 -1.63 0.72
C ILE A 101 -27.42 -0.30 0.25
N VAL A 102 -27.24 0.01 -1.03
CA VAL A 102 -27.94 1.13 -1.67
C VAL A 102 -29.41 0.71 -1.85
N PRO A 103 -30.39 1.45 -1.33
CA PRO A 103 -31.80 1.11 -1.52
C PRO A 103 -32.15 1.09 -3.01
N GLU A 104 -32.89 0.08 -3.47
CA GLU A 104 -33.32 -0.08 -4.88
C GLU A 104 -33.95 1.21 -5.46
N GLY A 105 -34.66 1.99 -4.65
CA GLY A 105 -35.25 3.28 -5.07
C GLY A 105 -34.28 4.46 -5.30
N LYS A 106 -32.96 4.26 -5.21
CA LYS A 106 -31.95 5.23 -5.67
C LYS A 106 -31.43 4.93 -7.08
N LEU A 107 -31.73 3.77 -7.66
CA LEU A 107 -31.43 3.49 -9.07
C LEU A 107 -32.27 4.35 -10.02
N ASP A 108 -33.50 4.70 -9.62
CA ASP A 108 -34.36 5.61 -10.40
C ASP A 108 -33.84 7.07 -10.42
N LYS A 109 -32.82 7.39 -9.61
CA LYS A 109 -32.10 8.69 -9.66
C LYS A 109 -30.77 8.62 -10.42
N LEU A 110 -30.37 7.44 -10.90
CA LEU A 110 -29.19 7.27 -11.74
C LEU A 110 -29.45 7.56 -13.22
N GLU A 111 -30.70 7.83 -13.62
CA GLU A 111 -31.06 8.17 -15.00
C GLU A 111 -30.55 9.54 -15.46
N GLU A 112 -29.95 10.37 -14.60
CA GLU A 112 -29.22 11.56 -15.06
C GLU A 112 -27.98 11.77 -14.20
N ILE A 113 -26.88 11.04 -14.46
CA ILE A 113 -25.56 11.65 -14.19
C ILE A 113 -25.45 12.78 -15.20
N PRO A 114 -25.49 14.06 -14.79
CA PRO A 114 -25.47 15.16 -15.75
C PRO A 114 -24.21 15.03 -16.60
N GLU A 115 -24.32 15.21 -17.91
CA GLU A 115 -23.19 15.11 -18.85
C GLU A 115 -21.98 15.93 -18.36
N HIS A 116 -22.25 17.05 -17.70
CA HIS A 116 -21.26 17.88 -17.01
C HIS A 116 -20.41 17.10 -15.99
N SER A 117 -21.02 16.31 -15.11
CA SER A 117 -20.33 15.50 -14.10
C SER A 117 -19.43 14.42 -14.72
N LEU A 118 -19.87 13.83 -15.83
CA LEU A 118 -19.06 12.89 -16.60
C LEU A 118 -17.84 13.58 -17.21
N LYS A 119 -18.02 14.76 -17.81
CA LYS A 119 -16.90 15.56 -18.36
C LYS A 119 -15.90 15.97 -17.29
N VAL A 120 -16.35 16.38 -16.10
CA VAL A 120 -15.47 16.71 -14.97
C VAL A 120 -14.64 15.51 -14.54
N THR A 121 -15.27 14.34 -14.46
CA THR A 121 -14.59 13.08 -14.10
C THR A 121 -13.55 12.69 -15.16
N LEU A 122 -13.93 12.73 -16.44
CA LEU A 122 -13.03 12.45 -17.57
C LEU A 122 -11.84 13.42 -17.60
N ARG A 123 -12.07 14.70 -17.33
CA ARG A 123 -11.01 15.70 -17.26
C ARG A 123 -10.05 15.45 -16.11
N THR A 124 -10.56 15.12 -14.93
CA THR A 124 -9.73 14.77 -13.77
C THR A 124 -8.82 13.58 -14.08
N ILE A 125 -9.38 12.53 -14.67
CA ILE A 125 -8.62 11.34 -15.08
C ILE A 125 -7.57 11.72 -16.14
N PHE A 126 -7.93 12.54 -17.11
CA PHE A 126 -7.00 12.99 -18.15
C PHE A 126 -5.83 13.79 -17.55
N ASP A 127 -6.10 14.77 -16.69
CA ASP A 127 -5.07 15.62 -16.09
C ASP A 127 -4.12 14.82 -15.19
N GLN A 128 -4.64 13.83 -14.46
CA GLN A 128 -3.81 12.92 -13.65
C GLN A 128 -2.88 12.04 -14.49
N ASN A 129 -3.32 11.61 -15.68
CA ASN A 129 -2.58 10.65 -16.51
C ASN A 129 -1.76 11.28 -17.64
N LYS A 130 -2.01 12.55 -18.00
CA LYS A 130 -1.33 13.24 -19.11
C LYS A 130 0.19 13.41 -18.89
N GLY A 131 0.62 13.58 -17.64
CA GLY A 131 2.03 13.85 -17.32
C GLY A 131 2.60 15.04 -18.11
N ASN A 132 3.82 14.91 -18.64
CA ASN A 132 4.49 15.95 -19.44
C ASN A 132 4.11 15.92 -20.94
N VAL A 133 3.16 15.08 -21.35
CA VAL A 133 2.83 14.91 -22.76
C VAL A 133 1.98 16.08 -23.25
N ARG A 134 2.32 16.66 -24.42
CA ARG A 134 1.58 17.78 -25.05
C ARG A 134 0.28 17.34 -25.74
N VAL A 135 -0.58 16.58 -25.05
CA VAL A 135 -1.92 16.19 -25.55
C VAL A 135 -2.99 17.13 -24.98
N ASN A 136 -3.98 17.51 -25.79
CA ASN A 136 -5.06 18.40 -25.38
C ASN A 136 -6.36 17.62 -25.10
N PHE A 137 -7.09 18.04 -24.07
CA PHE A 137 -8.41 17.48 -23.75
C PHE A 137 -9.48 18.07 -24.68
N PRO A 138 -10.23 17.24 -25.42
CA PRO A 138 -11.25 17.71 -26.37
C PRO A 138 -12.52 18.19 -25.65
N SER A 139 -12.43 19.36 -25.02
CA SER A 139 -13.45 19.93 -24.11
C SER A 139 -14.78 20.29 -24.79
N SER A 140 -14.77 20.48 -26.12
CA SER A 140 -15.96 20.85 -26.91
C SER A 140 -16.88 19.68 -27.26
N LYS A 141 -16.43 18.44 -27.01
CA LYS A 141 -17.16 17.21 -27.36
C LYS A 141 -18.04 16.71 -26.22
N ASN A 142 -19.03 15.87 -26.51
CA ASN A 142 -19.83 15.23 -25.47
C ASN A 142 -19.04 14.10 -24.77
N ALA A 143 -19.51 13.61 -23.62
CA ALA A 143 -18.77 12.62 -22.84
C ALA A 143 -18.51 11.31 -23.61
N GLU A 144 -19.49 10.85 -24.40
CA GLU A 144 -19.38 9.63 -25.20
C GLU A 144 -18.37 9.75 -26.34
N GLU A 145 -18.37 10.89 -27.03
CA GLU A 145 -17.42 11.23 -28.08
C GLU A 145 -15.99 11.30 -27.53
N ILE A 146 -15.79 11.91 -26.35
CA ILE A 146 -14.48 11.95 -25.69
C ILE A 146 -13.97 10.53 -25.41
N ILE A 147 -14.83 9.65 -24.87
CA ILE A 147 -14.48 8.25 -24.59
C ILE A 147 -14.12 7.53 -25.90
N SER A 148 -14.88 7.75 -26.98
CA SER A 148 -14.62 7.12 -28.28
C SER A 148 -13.26 7.54 -28.86
N ILE A 149 -12.88 8.81 -28.73
CA ILE A 149 -11.58 9.33 -29.18
C ILE A 149 -10.45 8.66 -28.40
N PHE A 150 -10.56 8.59 -27.06
CA PHE A 150 -9.52 7.97 -26.24
C PHE A 150 -9.40 6.47 -26.49
N LYS A 151 -10.51 5.77 -26.71
CA LYS A 151 -10.47 4.35 -27.12
C LYS A 151 -9.74 4.19 -28.45
N LYS A 152 -10.03 5.03 -29.44
CA LYS A 152 -9.35 4.98 -30.74
C LYS A 152 -7.85 5.25 -30.61
N GLN A 153 -7.47 6.28 -29.86
CA GLN A 153 -6.07 6.62 -29.60
C GLN A 153 -5.33 5.49 -28.87
N PHE A 154 -5.99 4.82 -27.94
CA PHE A 154 -5.42 3.67 -27.25
C PHE A 154 -5.17 2.50 -28.20
N GLU A 155 -6.13 2.17 -29.08
CA GLU A 155 -5.97 1.11 -30.07
C GLU A 155 -4.91 1.46 -31.13
N GLU A 156 -4.84 2.71 -31.59
CA GLU A 156 -3.79 3.20 -32.49
C GLU A 156 -2.39 3.09 -31.84
N ALA A 157 -2.24 3.52 -30.58
CA ALA A 157 -0.98 3.44 -29.86
C ALA A 157 -0.54 1.99 -29.57
N LYS A 158 -1.50 1.06 -29.46
CA LYS A 158 -1.24 -0.37 -29.31
C LYS A 158 -0.69 -0.98 -30.60
N LEU A 159 -1.15 -0.53 -31.76
CA LEU A 159 -0.67 -0.95 -33.08
C LEU A 159 0.72 -0.41 -33.39
N GLU A 160 1.00 0.86 -33.06
CA GLU A 160 2.28 1.53 -33.37
C GLU A 160 3.46 0.92 -32.59
N LYS A 161 3.22 0.30 -31.42
CA LYS A 161 4.24 -0.42 -30.64
C LYS A 161 4.34 -1.92 -30.96
N SER A 162 3.41 -2.49 -31.72
CA SER A 162 3.41 -3.92 -31.98
C SER A 162 4.11 -4.23 -33.31
N ILE A 163 5.29 -4.86 -33.19
CA ILE A 163 5.95 -5.71 -34.20
C ILE A 163 6.82 -4.98 -35.24
N VAL A 164 6.38 -3.88 -35.87
CA VAL A 164 7.15 -3.30 -36.99
C VAL A 164 8.47 -2.64 -36.56
N GLU A 165 8.54 -2.02 -35.39
CA GLU A 165 9.79 -1.43 -34.87
C GLU A 165 10.75 -2.47 -34.28
N ILE A 166 10.25 -3.62 -33.82
CA ILE A 166 11.09 -4.71 -33.28
C ILE A 166 11.75 -5.49 -34.42
N ASP A 167 11.00 -5.77 -35.50
CA ASP A 167 11.55 -6.50 -36.65
C ASP A 167 12.48 -5.64 -37.53
N ASN A 168 12.32 -4.31 -37.52
CA ASN A 168 13.22 -3.38 -38.21
C ASN A 168 14.31 -2.78 -37.31
N PHE A 169 14.41 -3.22 -36.05
CA PHE A 169 15.55 -2.89 -35.20
C PHE A 169 16.77 -3.63 -35.73
N ILE A 170 17.48 -3.00 -36.66
CA ILE A 170 18.85 -3.35 -36.98
C ILE A 170 19.69 -2.69 -35.88
N PRO A 171 20.27 -3.44 -34.93
CA PRO A 171 21.25 -2.85 -34.03
C PRO A 171 22.34 -2.28 -34.93
N ASP A 172 22.62 -0.99 -34.80
CA ASP A 172 23.66 -0.31 -35.58
C ASP A 172 25.02 -0.89 -35.18
N SER A 173 25.34 -2.03 -35.80
CA SER A 173 26.53 -2.84 -35.49
C SER A 173 27.80 -2.06 -35.83
N SER A 174 27.70 -0.99 -36.63
CA SER A 174 28.82 -0.12 -36.98
C SER A 174 29.45 0.50 -35.73
N ASN A 175 28.64 0.91 -34.76
CA ASN A 175 29.13 1.58 -33.55
C ASN A 175 29.84 0.59 -32.61
N TYR A 176 29.26 -0.60 -32.44
CA TYR A 176 29.86 -1.65 -31.60
C TYR A 176 31.08 -2.31 -32.23
N GLU A 177 31.11 -2.46 -33.57
CA GLU A 177 32.29 -2.96 -34.27
C GLU A 177 33.42 -1.93 -34.25
N GLN A 178 33.12 -0.64 -34.44
CA GLN A 178 34.11 0.44 -34.25
C GLN A 178 34.62 0.49 -32.82
N GLU A 179 33.75 0.39 -31.82
CA GLU A 179 34.16 0.40 -30.40
C GLU A 179 35.01 -0.84 -30.06
N ARG A 180 34.67 -2.02 -30.60
CA ARG A 180 35.48 -3.24 -30.47
C ARG A 180 36.86 -3.08 -31.13
N ASP A 181 36.91 -2.53 -32.33
CA ASP A 181 38.15 -2.36 -33.07
C ASP A 181 39.02 -1.26 -32.43
N ASN A 182 38.42 -0.20 -31.89
CA ASN A 182 39.10 0.80 -31.07
C ASN A 182 39.69 0.20 -29.79
N LEU A 183 38.96 -0.67 -29.08
CA LEU A 183 39.46 -1.37 -27.89
C LEU A 183 40.59 -2.35 -28.21
N ARG A 184 40.58 -2.97 -29.40
CA ARG A 184 41.67 -3.84 -29.87
C ARG A 184 42.89 -3.05 -30.34
N ALA A 185 42.69 -1.85 -30.88
CA ALA A 185 43.76 -0.95 -31.29
C ALA A 185 44.39 -0.19 -30.10
N LEU A 186 43.76 -0.21 -28.92
CA LEU A 186 44.36 0.31 -27.71
C LEU A 186 45.58 -0.56 -27.34
N ASP A 187 46.77 -0.05 -27.64
CA ASP A 187 48.03 -0.64 -27.23
C ASP A 187 48.21 -0.37 -25.74
N ILE A 188 47.72 -1.30 -24.90
CA ILE A 188 47.84 -1.20 -23.44
C ILE A 188 49.33 -1.41 -23.11
N PRO A 189 50.03 -0.42 -22.56
CA PRO A 189 51.43 -0.59 -22.20
C PRO A 189 51.53 -1.71 -21.17
N LYS A 190 52.26 -2.77 -21.50
CA LYS A 190 52.64 -3.79 -20.52
C LYS A 190 53.68 -3.18 -19.59
N TYR A 191 53.21 -2.59 -18.49
CA TYR A 191 54.10 -2.23 -17.40
C TYR A 191 54.61 -3.51 -16.75
N SER A 192 55.92 -3.72 -16.82
CA SER A 192 56.58 -4.93 -16.34
C SER A 192 56.69 -4.98 -14.81
N ASP A 193 56.59 -3.83 -14.12
CA ASP A 193 56.65 -3.78 -12.66
C ASP A 193 55.78 -2.67 -12.05
N CYS A 194 55.36 -2.87 -10.81
CA CYS A 194 54.37 -2.01 -10.13
C CYS A 194 54.86 -0.55 -9.93
N GLU A 195 56.16 -0.31 -9.90
CA GLU A 195 56.72 1.03 -9.73
C GLU A 195 56.45 1.94 -10.94
N ASP A 196 56.48 1.38 -12.16
CA ASP A 196 56.21 2.13 -13.39
C ASP A 196 54.73 2.59 -13.46
N LEU A 197 53.82 1.77 -12.94
CA LEU A 197 52.39 2.11 -12.82
C LEU A 197 52.15 3.26 -11.84
N ILE A 198 52.91 3.31 -10.74
CA ILE A 198 52.79 4.38 -9.74
C ILE A 198 53.28 5.71 -10.33
N VAL A 199 54.40 5.72 -11.07
CA VAL A 199 54.91 6.92 -11.74
C VAL A 199 53.92 7.42 -12.81
N ALA A 200 53.34 6.53 -13.61
CA ALA A 200 52.34 6.89 -14.61
C ALA A 200 51.08 7.51 -13.99
N LEU A 201 50.58 6.96 -12.88
CA LEU A 201 49.42 7.49 -12.16
C LEU A 201 49.69 8.85 -11.50
N GLN A 202 50.91 9.09 -11.02
CA GLN A 202 51.32 10.39 -10.45
C GLN A 202 51.41 11.48 -11.52
N ASN A 203 51.85 11.13 -12.73
CA ASN A 203 51.87 12.05 -13.88
C ASN A 203 50.47 12.40 -14.40
N LEU A 204 49.49 11.48 -14.28
CA LEU A 204 48.10 11.77 -14.63
C LEU A 204 47.42 12.71 -13.61
N LYS A 205 47.71 12.55 -12.31
CA LYS A 205 47.18 13.46 -11.26
C LYS A 205 47.71 14.89 -11.35
N SER A 206 48.84 15.12 -12.00
CA SER A 206 49.41 16.47 -12.19
C SER A 206 48.80 17.21 -13.39
N ILE A 207 47.94 16.55 -14.18
CA ILE A 207 47.21 17.15 -15.31
C ILE A 207 45.82 17.68 -14.89
N GLU A 208 45.27 17.25 -13.76
CA GLU A 208 43.96 17.72 -13.24
C GLU A 208 44.04 18.94 -12.28
N LEU A 209 45.20 19.62 -12.20
CA LEU A 209 45.33 20.89 -11.47
C LEU A 209 46.02 21.94 -12.34
N LYS A 210 45.33 22.38 -13.39
CA LYS A 210 45.49 23.70 -14.02
C LYS A 210 44.17 24.19 -14.61
#